data_AF-M1EM88-F1
#
_entry.id   AF-M1EM88-F1
#
_cell.length_a   1.000
_cell.length_b   1.000
_cell.length_c   1.000
_cell.angle_alpha   90.00
_cell.angle_beta   90.00
_cell.angle_gamma   90.00
#
_symmetry.space_group_name_H-M   'P 1'
#
loop_
_entity.id
_entity.type
_entity.pdbx_description
1 polymer ?
#
loop_
_entity_poly.entity_id
_entity_poly.type
_entity_poly.pdbx_seq_one_letter_code
_entity_poly.pdbx_strand_id
1 'polypeptide(L)'
;WLVAMVVLALCRLATPLAKNLEPVSWSSLNPKFLSGKGLVIYPKIGDKLDIICPRAEAGRPYEYYKLYLVRPEQAAACSTVLDPNVLVTCNRPEQEIRFTIKFQEF
;
A
#
# COMPACT_ATOMS: atom_id res chain seq x y z
N TRP A 1 -40.15 20.73 -0.34
CA TRP A 1 -39.01 21.59 0.05
C TRP A 1 -38.29 21.08 1.28
N LEU A 2 -38.92 20.99 2.47
CA LEU A 2 -38.29 20.41 3.68
C LEU A 2 -37.78 18.97 3.50
N VAL A 3 -38.57 18.11 2.88
CA VAL A 3 -38.18 16.70 2.63
C VAL A 3 -36.96 16.61 1.70
N ALA A 4 -36.89 17.45 0.66
CA ALA A 4 -35.75 17.50 -0.25
C ALA A 4 -34.47 18.00 0.44
N MET A 5 -34.59 18.99 1.35
CA MET A 5 -33.47 19.47 2.15
C MET A 5 -32.97 18.42 3.15
N VAL A 6 -33.87 17.65 3.76
CA VAL A 6 -33.51 16.53 4.66
C VAL A 6 -32.82 15.40 3.91
N VAL A 7 -33.29 15.04 2.70
CA VAL A 7 -32.64 14.04 1.85
C VAL A 7 -31.25 14.49 1.38
N LEU A 8 -31.09 15.77 0.99
CA LEU A 8 -29.77 16.31 0.64
C LEU A 8 -28.82 16.36 1.85
N ALA A 9 -29.31 16.65 3.06
CA ALA A 9 -28.51 16.67 4.28
C ALA A 9 -28.06 15.26 4.70
N LEU A 10 -28.93 14.25 4.57
CA LEU A 10 -28.60 12.85 4.86
C LEU A 10 -27.58 12.28 3.85
N CYS A 11 -27.66 12.66 2.57
CA CYS A 11 -26.65 12.27 1.56
C CYS A 11 -25.26 12.87 1.81
N ARG A 12 -25.14 14.00 2.51
CA ARG A 12 -23.86 14.64 2.85
C ARG A 12 -23.11 13.92 3.99
N LEU A 13 -23.79 13.08 4.75
CA LEU A 13 -23.22 12.33 5.88
C LEU A 13 -22.62 10.98 5.48
N ALA A 14 -22.88 10.51 4.25
CA ALA A 14 -22.27 9.32 3.69
C ALA A 14 -20.82 9.61 3.24
N THR A 15 -19.99 10.11 4.14
CA THR A 15 -18.53 10.10 3.92
C THR A 15 -18.09 8.64 3.88
N PRO A 16 -17.30 8.21 2.88
CA PRO A 16 -16.76 6.86 2.86
C PRO A 16 -15.95 6.66 4.14
N LEU A 17 -16.35 5.68 4.96
CA LEU A 17 -15.65 5.34 6.19
C LEU A 17 -14.22 4.93 5.84
N ALA A 18 -13.26 5.80 6.16
CA ALA A 18 -11.85 5.49 6.10
C ALA A 18 -11.58 4.24 6.94
N LYS A 19 -11.00 3.20 6.33
CA LYS A 19 -10.64 1.96 7.02
C LYS A 19 -9.15 1.67 6.91
N ASN A 20 -8.67 0.86 7.84
CA ASN A 20 -7.37 0.23 7.70
C ASN A 20 -7.55 -1.01 6.82
N LEU A 21 -6.89 -1.02 5.67
CA LEU A 21 -6.81 -2.16 4.77
C LEU A 21 -5.93 -3.24 5.38
N GLU A 22 -6.09 -4.47 4.89
CA GLU A 22 -5.24 -5.57 5.32
C GLU A 22 -3.78 -5.30 4.95
N PRO A 23 -2.82 -5.40 5.90
CA PRO A 23 -1.42 -5.15 5.61
C PRO A 23 -0.84 -6.07 4.53
N VAL A 24 0.16 -5.57 3.80
CA VAL A 24 0.89 -6.30 2.76
C VAL A 24 2.30 -6.60 3.27
N SER A 25 2.57 -7.88 3.55
CA SER A 25 3.93 -8.35 3.84
C SER A 25 4.76 -8.36 2.56
N TRP A 26 5.85 -7.61 2.51
CA TRP A 26 6.74 -7.56 1.36
C TRP A 26 7.82 -8.64 1.47
N SER A 27 7.49 -9.82 0.98
CA SER A 27 8.35 -11.02 0.98
C SER A 27 8.06 -11.87 -0.25
N SER A 28 9.06 -12.61 -0.74
CA SER A 28 8.86 -13.59 -1.82
C SER A 28 7.88 -14.71 -1.44
N LEU A 29 7.63 -14.91 -0.14
CA LEU A 29 6.70 -15.91 0.38
C LEU A 29 5.25 -15.43 0.46
N ASN A 30 4.96 -14.15 0.19
CA ASN A 30 3.60 -13.65 0.29
C ASN A 30 2.75 -14.13 -0.91
N PRO A 31 1.73 -15.00 -0.69
CA PRO A 31 0.93 -15.59 -1.77
C PRO A 31 0.01 -14.58 -2.47
N LYS A 32 -0.15 -13.36 -1.93
CA LYS A 32 -0.95 -12.30 -2.55
C LYS A 32 -0.31 -11.73 -3.81
N PHE A 33 0.99 -11.92 -4.02
CA PHE A 33 1.67 -11.53 -5.26
C PHE A 33 1.51 -12.62 -6.32
N LEU A 34 0.58 -12.40 -7.25
CA LEU A 34 0.30 -13.37 -8.31
C LEU A 34 1.33 -13.22 -9.45
N SER A 35 1.86 -14.35 -9.94
CA SER A 35 2.78 -14.35 -11.08
C SER A 35 2.16 -13.66 -12.30
N GLY A 36 2.91 -12.74 -12.93
CA GLY A 36 2.48 -11.97 -14.10
C GLY A 36 1.47 -10.84 -13.84
N LYS A 37 0.83 -10.78 -12.66
CA LYS A 37 -0.16 -9.74 -12.31
C LYS A 37 0.26 -8.87 -11.12
N GLY A 38 1.09 -9.40 -10.22
CA GLY A 38 1.42 -8.77 -8.95
C GLY A 38 0.23 -8.76 -7.99
N LEU A 39 0.15 -7.70 -7.18
CA LEU A 39 -0.95 -7.43 -6.26
C LEU A 39 -1.75 -6.22 -6.75
N VAL A 40 -3.07 -6.37 -6.88
CA VAL A 40 -3.98 -5.29 -7.27
C VAL A 40 -4.96 -5.05 -6.14
N ILE A 41 -5.13 -3.79 -5.75
CA ILE A 41 -6.05 -3.35 -4.70
C ILE A 41 -6.86 -2.14 -5.15
N TYR A 42 -8.05 -1.96 -4.56
CA TYR A 42 -8.97 -0.85 -4.88
C TYR A 42 -9.28 -0.04 -3.61
N PRO A 43 -8.31 0.76 -3.12
CA PRO A 43 -8.47 1.59 -1.93
C PRO A 43 -9.46 2.73 -2.16
N LYS A 44 -10.12 3.19 -1.09
CA LYS A 44 -10.92 4.43 -1.10
C LYS A 44 -10.13 5.59 -0.51
N ILE A 45 -10.52 6.82 -0.86
CA ILE A 45 -9.93 8.02 -0.25
C ILE A 45 -10.15 7.99 1.27
N GLY A 46 -9.09 8.24 2.03
CA GLY A 46 -9.04 8.16 3.48
C GLY A 46 -8.55 6.82 4.02
N ASP A 47 -8.58 5.74 3.22
CA ASP A 47 -8.09 4.43 3.65
C ASP A 47 -6.58 4.47 3.98
N LYS A 48 -6.17 3.54 4.84
CA LYS A 48 -4.76 3.33 5.19
C LYS A 48 -4.32 1.92 4.81
N LEU A 49 -3.11 1.79 4.31
CA LEU A 49 -2.47 0.52 3.98
C LEU A 49 -1.08 0.49 4.59
N ASP A 50 -0.77 -0.60 5.29
CA ASP A 50 0.59 -0.86 5.75
C ASP A 50 1.31 -1.81 4.80
N ILE A 51 2.49 -1.40 4.35
CA ILE A 51 3.49 -2.27 3.72
C ILE A 51 4.50 -2.63 4.81
N ILE A 52 4.73 -3.93 5.00
CA ILE A 52 5.55 -4.47 6.09
C ILE A 52 6.76 -5.19 5.49
N CYS A 53 7.97 -4.77 5.84
CA CYS A 53 9.16 -5.60 5.70
C CYS A 53 9.24 -6.49 6.97
N PRO A 54 8.95 -7.79 6.89
CA PRO A 54 9.00 -8.66 8.06
C PRO A 54 10.42 -8.76 8.60
N ARG A 55 10.57 -8.92 9.92
CA ARG A 55 11.87 -9.23 10.55
C ARG A 55 12.36 -10.60 10.11
N ALA A 56 13.66 -10.87 10.27
CA ALA A 56 14.23 -12.18 9.99
C ALA A 56 13.54 -13.29 10.82
N GLU A 57 13.19 -14.39 10.16
CA GLU A 57 12.65 -15.59 10.77
C GLU A 57 13.75 -16.63 10.98
N ALA A 58 13.65 -17.43 12.04
CA ALA A 58 14.61 -18.50 12.30
C ALA A 58 14.61 -19.52 11.15
N GLY A 59 15.81 -19.87 10.65
CA GLY A 59 15.96 -20.84 9.57
C GLY A 59 15.70 -20.28 8.17
N ARG A 60 15.55 -18.95 8.01
CA ARG A 60 15.40 -18.30 6.71
C ARG A 60 16.33 -17.09 6.59
N PRO A 61 16.95 -16.87 5.41
CA PRO A 61 17.70 -15.65 5.17
C PRO A 61 16.76 -14.45 5.12
N TYR A 62 17.22 -13.30 5.62
CA TYR A 62 16.49 -12.04 5.50
C TYR A 62 16.48 -11.55 4.05
N GLU A 63 15.36 -10.98 3.63
CA GLU A 63 15.17 -10.44 2.28
C GLU A 63 15.36 -8.93 2.28
N TYR A 64 16.40 -8.45 1.58
CA TYR A 64 16.70 -7.02 1.46
C TYR A 64 16.01 -6.42 0.23
N TYR A 65 15.25 -5.36 0.44
CA TYR A 65 14.51 -4.67 -0.63
C TYR A 65 14.60 -3.16 -0.52
N LYS A 66 14.50 -2.48 -1.67
CA LYS A 66 14.14 -1.06 -1.77
C LYS A 66 12.85 -0.96 -2.55
N LEU A 67 11.83 -0.33 -1.97
CA LEU A 67 10.53 -0.14 -2.60
C LEU A 67 10.45 1.25 -3.21
N TYR A 68 10.04 1.29 -4.48
CA TYR A 68 9.97 2.50 -5.27
C TYR A 68 8.53 2.77 -5.69
N LEU A 69 8.13 4.04 -5.68
CA LEU A 69 6.96 4.49 -6.43
C LEU A 69 7.41 4.73 -7.88
N VAL A 70 6.72 4.10 -8.82
CA VAL A 70 7.09 4.12 -10.24
C VAL A 70 5.91 4.43 -11.14
N ARG A 71 6.20 4.93 -12.34
CA ARG A 71 5.20 5.11 -13.41
C ARG A 71 4.87 3.77 -14.08
N PRO A 72 3.74 3.65 -14.82
CA PRO A 72 3.37 2.41 -15.49
C PRO A 72 4.45 1.83 -16.41
N GLU A 73 5.18 2.66 -17.14
CA GLU A 73 6.22 2.24 -18.10
C GLU A 73 7.42 1.61 -17.37
N GLN A 74 7.78 2.18 -16.21
CA GLN A 74 8.83 1.67 -15.34
C GLN A 74 8.45 0.34 -14.69
N ALA A 75 7.18 0.18 -14.28
CA ALA A 75 6.66 -1.08 -13.75
C ALA A 75 6.67 -2.18 -14.81
N ALA A 76 6.28 -1.87 -16.05
CA ALA A 76 6.30 -2.83 -17.17
C ALA A 76 7.74 -3.26 -17.54
N ALA A 77 8.71 -2.34 -17.47
CA ALA A 77 10.11 -2.62 -17.76
C ALA A 77 10.92 -3.13 -16.56
N CYS A 78 10.33 -3.20 -15.36
CA CYS A 78 11.00 -3.51 -14.10
C CYS A 78 12.26 -2.63 -13.84
N SER A 79 12.19 -1.32 -14.12
CA SER A 79 13.34 -0.40 -14.05
C SER A 79 13.09 0.85 -13.21
N THR A 80 14.04 1.20 -12.35
CA THR A 80 13.95 2.33 -11.39
C THR A 80 14.97 3.44 -11.65
N VAL A 81 15.68 3.40 -12.78
CA VAL A 81 16.87 4.24 -13.03
C VAL A 81 16.56 5.72 -13.29
N LEU A 82 15.47 6.01 -14.00
CA LEU A 82 15.23 7.34 -14.59
C LEU A 82 14.81 8.42 -13.57
N ASP A 83 14.15 8.05 -12.47
CA ASP A 83 13.66 8.97 -11.43
C ASP A 83 13.26 8.15 -10.18
N PRO A 84 14.19 7.88 -9.25
CA PRO A 84 13.93 6.96 -8.14
C PRO A 84 13.20 7.66 -6.99
N ASN A 85 11.89 7.41 -6.84
CA ASN A 85 11.14 7.77 -5.64
C ASN A 85 11.10 6.58 -4.66
N VAL A 86 12.01 6.56 -3.69
CA VAL A 86 12.11 5.48 -2.68
C VAL A 86 11.11 5.71 -1.55
N LEU A 87 10.21 4.75 -1.33
CA LEU A 87 9.23 4.77 -0.25
C LEU A 87 9.78 4.19 1.06
N VAL A 88 10.40 3.01 0.97
CA VAL A 88 10.97 2.31 2.12
C VAL A 88 12.13 1.44 1.71
N THR A 89 13.11 1.31 2.61
CA THR A 89 14.25 0.41 2.45
C THR A 89 14.22 -0.64 3.56
N CYS A 90 14.05 -1.91 3.19
CA CYS A 90 14.11 -3.05 4.10
C CYS A 90 15.58 -3.43 4.34
N ASN A 91 16.22 -2.81 5.35
CA ASN A 91 17.65 -3.01 5.65
C ASN A 91 17.95 -3.34 7.12
N ARG A 92 16.93 -3.66 7.93
CA ARG A 92 17.10 -4.00 9.35
C ARG A 92 16.54 -5.40 9.59
N PRO A 93 17.37 -6.45 9.59
CA PRO A 93 16.89 -7.82 9.80
C PRO A 93 16.31 -8.06 11.19
N GLU A 94 16.77 -7.30 12.18
CA GLU A 94 16.37 -7.46 13.59
C GLU A 94 14.98 -6.86 13.90
N GLN A 95 14.45 -6.04 13.00
CA GLN A 95 13.26 -5.21 13.23
C GLN A 95 12.27 -5.34 12.08
N GLU A 96 11.00 -5.39 12.41
CA GLU A 96 9.95 -5.18 11.41
C GLU A 96 9.94 -3.70 11.02
N ILE A 97 9.94 -3.42 9.71
CA ILE A 97 9.79 -2.04 9.20
C ILE A 97 8.39 -1.91 8.62
N ARG A 98 7.68 -0.84 9.00
CA ARG A 98 6.33 -0.54 8.54
C ARG A 98 6.28 0.79 7.83
N PHE A 99 5.71 0.81 6.64
CA PHE A 99 5.39 2.01 5.88
C PHE A 99 3.89 2.11 5.68
N THR A 100 3.28 3.17 6.21
CA THR A 100 1.83 3.40 6.12
C THR A 100 1.52 4.38 5.00
N ILE A 101 0.78 3.93 4.00
CA ILE A 101 0.18 4.77 2.97
C ILE A 101 -1.20 5.20 3.45
N LYS A 102 -1.48 6.50 3.41
CA LYS A 102 -2.85 7.01 3.51
C LYS A 102 -3.26 7.51 2.14
N PHE A 103 -4.38 7.01 1.62
CA PHE A 103 -4.88 7.39 0.29
C PHE A 103 -5.56 8.76 0.36
N GLN A 104 -4.79 9.82 0.25
CA GLN A 104 -5.24 11.22 0.28
C GLN A 104 -4.32 12.11 -0.56
N GLU A 105 -4.75 13.33 -0.85
CA GLU A 105 -3.96 14.29 -1.64
C GLU A 105 -2.79 14.92 -0.85
N PHE A 106 -2.97 15.16 0.45
CA PHE A 106 -1.98 15.79 1.35
C PHE A 106 -1.99 15.12 2.73
#